data_AF-A0A7C3MV46-F1
#
_entry.id   AF-A0A7C3MV46-F1
#
_cell.length_a   1.000
_cell.length_b   1.000
_cell.length_c   1.000
_cell.angle_alpha   90.00
_cell.angle_beta   90.00
_cell.angle_gamma   90.00
#
_symmetry.space_group_name_H-M   'P 1'
#
loop_
_entity.id
_entity.type
_entity.pdbx_description
1 polymer ?
#
loop_
_entity_poly.entity_id
_entity_poly.type
_entity_poly.pdbx_seq_one_letter_code
_entity_poly.pdbx_strand_id
1 'polypeptide(L)'
;MKPNSVAAAAALLALALGGCTVQGRAYQPEPVPPSVSMIHIYRPYHYYGSLVVPRVTCAQQSVSLKPGGYYSYYTNAGPVTCGASTEATSQIKFDAKPGEQYFVREEIVPGNIVGRVHFTLVDPDTAREEIAKCREQQPAPDSDAPR
;
A
#
# COMPACT_ATOMS: atom_id res chain seq x y z
N MET A 1 4.96 37.46 -58.08
CA MET A 1 6.17 36.63 -58.20
C MET A 1 6.57 36.13 -56.82
N LYS A 2 7.12 34.91 -56.80
CA LYS A 2 7.38 33.98 -55.67
C LYS A 2 8.60 34.42 -54.82
N PRO A 3 8.97 33.69 -53.75
CA PRO A 3 9.08 34.14 -52.36
C PRO A 3 10.54 34.24 -51.90
N ASN A 4 10.81 34.42 -50.60
CA ASN A 4 12.04 33.92 -49.98
C ASN A 4 11.78 33.53 -48.51
N SER A 5 11.99 32.25 -48.22
CA SER A 5 11.94 31.59 -46.91
C SER A 5 13.36 31.27 -46.46
N VAL A 6 13.75 31.63 -45.22
CA VAL A 6 14.71 30.90 -44.34
C VAL A 6 14.44 31.41 -42.91
N ALA A 7 13.59 30.73 -42.11
CA ALA A 7 13.94 29.68 -41.15
C ALA A 7 14.81 30.16 -39.95
N ALA A 8 14.20 30.23 -38.77
CA ALA A 8 14.84 29.84 -37.51
C ALA A 8 13.75 29.43 -36.52
N ALA A 9 13.50 28.12 -36.49
CA ALA A 9 12.66 27.46 -35.51
C ALA A 9 13.31 27.53 -34.12
N ALA A 10 12.59 28.08 -33.14
CA ALA A 10 12.85 27.81 -31.72
C ALA A 10 11.70 26.93 -31.20
N ALA A 11 11.74 25.67 -31.62
CA ALA A 11 10.82 24.65 -31.15
C ALA A 11 11.12 24.33 -29.68
N LEU A 12 10.13 24.63 -28.82
CA LEU A 12 9.57 23.72 -27.82
C LEU A 12 10.50 22.59 -27.34
N LEU A 13 11.10 22.78 -26.16
CA LEU A 13 11.55 21.65 -25.35
C LEU A 13 11.32 21.94 -23.86
N ALA A 14 10.05 22.11 -23.48
CA ALA A 14 9.63 21.90 -22.10
C ALA A 14 9.63 20.39 -21.84
N LEU A 15 10.77 19.87 -21.35
CA LEU A 15 10.88 18.53 -20.79
C LEU A 15 9.93 18.43 -19.58
N ALA A 16 8.70 17.99 -19.83
CA ALA A 16 7.85 17.46 -18.79
C ALA A 16 8.47 16.14 -18.30
N LEU A 17 9.33 16.23 -17.29
CA LEU A 17 9.73 15.09 -16.46
C LEU A 17 8.49 14.67 -15.65
N GLY A 18 7.52 14.07 -16.32
CA GLY A 18 6.43 13.34 -15.68
C GLY A 18 6.99 12.05 -15.10
N GLY A 19 7.70 12.16 -13.98
CA GLY A 19 7.97 11.00 -13.15
C GLY A 19 6.62 10.41 -12.75
N CYS A 20 6.41 9.12 -13.02
CA CYS A 20 5.28 8.37 -12.49
C CYS A 20 5.40 8.38 -10.95
N THR A 21 4.93 9.46 -10.32
CA THR A 21 4.82 9.48 -8.86
C THR A 21 3.81 8.41 -8.50
N VAL A 22 4.20 7.48 -7.62
CA VAL A 22 3.25 6.58 -6.97
C VAL A 22 2.23 7.50 -6.29
N GLN A 23 1.01 7.51 -6.82
CA GLN A 23 -0.08 8.35 -6.34
C GLN A 23 -0.46 7.92 -4.92
N GLY A 24 -0.76 8.90 -4.06
CA GLY A 24 -1.11 8.68 -2.66
C GLY A 24 -0.40 9.65 -1.73
N ARG A 25 -0.98 9.90 -0.56
CA ARG A 25 -0.32 10.72 0.47
C ARG A 25 0.80 9.89 1.11
N ALA A 26 1.88 10.54 1.53
CA ALA A 26 2.86 9.88 2.39
C ALA A 26 2.24 9.66 3.77
N TYR A 27 2.63 8.58 4.45
CA TYR A 27 2.19 8.34 5.82
C TYR A 27 2.54 9.53 6.71
N GLN A 28 1.61 9.90 7.58
CA GLN A 28 1.81 10.88 8.63
C GLN A 28 1.34 10.24 9.94
N PRO A 29 2.15 10.29 11.02
CA PRO A 29 1.69 9.87 12.34
C PRO A 29 0.46 10.67 12.76
N GLU A 30 -0.56 9.97 13.26
CA GLU A 30 -1.76 10.60 13.79
C GLU A 30 -2.13 10.01 15.17
N PRO A 31 -2.66 10.80 16.09
CA PRO A 31 -3.15 10.29 17.37
C PRO A 31 -4.35 9.35 17.16
N VAL A 32 -4.36 8.21 17.84
CA VAL A 32 -5.50 7.29 17.83
C VAL A 32 -6.53 7.74 18.86
N PRO A 33 -7.83 7.88 18.50
CA PRO A 33 -8.86 8.19 19.47
C PRO A 33 -8.99 7.08 20.54
N PRO A 34 -9.27 7.40 21.83
CA PRO A 34 -9.25 6.41 22.92
C PRO A 34 -10.27 5.27 22.81
N SER A 35 -11.32 5.43 22.00
CA SER A 35 -12.43 4.47 21.88
C SER A 35 -12.26 3.44 20.76
N VAL A 36 -11.25 3.61 19.89
CA VAL A 36 -11.03 2.77 18.71
C VAL A 36 -9.55 2.39 18.62
N SER A 37 -9.25 1.45 17.74
CA SER A 37 -7.88 1.11 17.35
C SER A 37 -7.62 1.56 15.92
N MET A 38 -6.37 1.87 15.59
CA MET A 38 -5.92 2.12 14.23
C MET A 38 -5.15 0.91 13.70
N ILE A 39 -5.46 0.46 12.49
CA ILE A 39 -4.67 -0.58 11.81
C ILE A 39 -4.08 0.01 10.54
N HIS A 40 -2.77 -0.15 10.40
CA HIS A 40 -2.02 0.13 9.20
C HIS A 40 -1.61 -1.18 8.54
N ILE A 41 -2.00 -1.40 7.29
CA ILE A 41 -1.47 -2.48 6.46
C ILE A 41 -0.51 -1.83 5.47
N TYR A 42 0.72 -2.32 5.39
CA TYR A 42 1.72 -1.72 4.51
C TYR A 42 2.61 -2.77 3.86
N ARG A 43 3.07 -2.45 2.66
CA ARG A 43 3.97 -3.26 1.85
C ARG A 43 5.19 -2.42 1.50
N PRO A 44 6.32 -2.57 2.21
CA PRO A 44 7.52 -1.81 1.88
C PRO A 44 8.00 -2.09 0.45
N TYR A 45 8.83 -1.19 -0.07
CA TYR A 45 9.39 -1.32 -1.41
C TYR A 45 10.53 -2.35 -1.42
N HIS A 46 10.20 -3.61 -1.70
CA HIS A 46 11.18 -4.68 -1.93
C HIS A 46 11.04 -5.22 -3.37
N TYR A 47 12.15 -5.30 -4.10
CA TYR A 47 12.18 -5.64 -5.53
C TYR A 47 11.79 -7.10 -5.84
N TYR A 48 11.96 -8.03 -4.90
CA TYR A 48 11.67 -9.45 -5.12
C TYR A 48 10.15 -9.71 -5.08
N GLY A 49 9.58 -10.25 -6.16
CA GLY A 49 8.14 -10.60 -6.22
C GLY A 49 7.17 -9.45 -6.52
N SER A 50 7.68 -8.30 -6.99
CA SER A 50 6.96 -7.03 -7.25
C SER A 50 5.71 -7.11 -8.16
N LEU A 51 5.44 -8.24 -8.83
CA LEU A 51 4.29 -8.39 -9.74
C LEU A 51 3.05 -8.99 -9.07
N VAL A 52 3.20 -9.73 -7.96
CA VAL A 52 2.06 -10.29 -7.24
C VAL A 52 1.46 -9.20 -6.36
N VAL A 53 0.19 -8.89 -6.57
CA VAL A 53 -0.58 -7.90 -5.80
C VAL A 53 -1.75 -8.63 -5.16
N PRO A 54 -1.53 -9.30 -4.00
CA PRO A 54 -2.58 -10.05 -3.36
C PRO A 54 -3.67 -9.11 -2.83
N ARG A 55 -4.90 -9.63 -2.73
CA ARG A 55 -5.94 -9.00 -1.94
C ARG A 55 -5.76 -9.42 -0.48
N VAL A 56 -5.46 -8.45 0.37
CA VAL A 56 -5.38 -8.61 1.83
C VAL A 56 -6.73 -8.27 2.42
N THR A 57 -7.30 -9.18 3.20
CA THR A 57 -8.47 -8.91 4.03
C THR A 57 -8.03 -8.76 5.48
N CYS A 58 -8.48 -7.72 6.16
CA CYS A 58 -8.20 -7.49 7.58
C CYS A 58 -9.45 -6.96 8.25
N ALA A 59 -9.99 -7.72 9.21
CA ALA A 59 -11.31 -7.44 9.79
C ALA A 59 -12.36 -7.26 8.67
N GLN A 60 -13.01 -6.08 8.57
CA GLN A 60 -14.00 -5.76 7.54
C GLN A 60 -13.41 -5.02 6.32
N GLN A 61 -12.09 -4.87 6.25
CA GLN A 61 -11.42 -4.15 5.17
C GLN A 61 -10.76 -5.10 4.18
N SER A 62 -10.69 -4.67 2.93
CA SER A 62 -10.01 -5.37 1.84
C SER A 62 -9.14 -4.39 1.06
N VAL A 63 -7.87 -4.72 0.85
CA VAL A 63 -6.93 -3.85 0.15
C VAL A 63 -5.97 -4.65 -0.72
N SER A 64 -5.60 -4.10 -1.86
CA SER A 64 -4.58 -4.63 -2.76
C SER A 64 -3.41 -3.67 -2.83
N LEU A 65 -2.33 -3.99 -2.12
CA LEU A 65 -1.17 -3.10 -2.00
C LEU A 65 -0.12 -3.41 -3.07
N LYS A 66 0.16 -2.44 -3.93
CA LYS A 66 1.36 -2.44 -4.77
C LYS A 66 2.60 -2.16 -3.89
N PRO A 67 3.81 -2.57 -4.29
CA PRO A 67 5.04 -2.26 -3.56
C PRO A 67 5.15 -0.76 -3.22
N GLY A 68 5.48 -0.46 -1.96
CA GLY A 68 5.49 0.89 -1.42
C GLY A 68 4.10 1.44 -1.06
N GLY A 69 3.08 0.60 -0.97
CA GLY A 69 1.71 0.98 -0.60
C GLY A 69 1.44 0.86 0.89
N TYR A 70 0.57 1.71 1.41
CA TYR A 70 -0.08 1.50 2.71
C TYR A 70 -1.57 1.83 2.66
N TYR A 71 -2.33 1.28 3.61
CA TYR A 71 -3.72 1.63 3.88
C TYR A 71 -3.96 1.64 5.39
N SER A 72 -4.73 2.61 5.87
CA SER A 72 -5.01 2.79 7.29
C SER A 72 -6.51 2.86 7.52
N TYR A 73 -6.99 2.26 8.61
CA TYR A 73 -8.39 2.34 8.99
C TYR A 73 -8.59 2.17 10.49
N TYR A 74 -9.68 2.76 10.98
CA TYR A 74 -10.13 2.57 12.36
C TYR A 74 -10.96 1.30 12.50
N THR A 75 -10.83 0.62 13.63
CA THR A 75 -11.68 -0.51 14.00
C THR A 75 -12.01 -0.48 15.49
N ASN A 76 -13.04 -1.21 15.89
CA ASN A 76 -13.32 -1.43 17.30
C ASN A 76 -12.26 -2.35 17.92
N ALA A 77 -12.06 -2.22 19.23
CA ALA A 77 -11.21 -3.15 19.96
C ALA A 77 -11.73 -4.60 19.87
N GLY A 78 -10.80 -5.55 19.92
CA GLY A 78 -11.08 -6.97 19.87
C GLY A 78 -10.25 -7.73 18.83
N PRO A 79 -10.64 -8.97 18.51
CA PRO A 79 -9.85 -9.85 17.66
C PRO A 79 -9.85 -9.36 16.21
N VAL A 80 -8.64 -9.24 15.65
CA VAL A 80 -8.40 -8.91 14.25
C VAL A 80 -7.72 -10.09 13.58
N THR A 81 -8.24 -10.49 12.42
CA THR A 81 -7.57 -11.44 11.52
C THR A 81 -7.27 -10.73 10.21
N CYS A 82 -6.00 -10.75 9.84
CA CYS A 82 -5.51 -10.36 8.52
C CYS A 82 -5.14 -11.61 7.73
N GLY A 83 -5.45 -11.63 6.43
CA GLY A 83 -5.17 -12.78 5.59
C GLY A 83 -5.09 -12.44 4.11
N ALA A 84 -4.40 -13.29 3.37
CA ALA A 84 -4.33 -13.24 1.92
C ALA A 84 -4.00 -14.63 1.37
N SER A 85 -4.38 -14.87 0.12
CA SER A 85 -4.14 -16.13 -0.57
C SER A 85 -3.43 -15.89 -1.91
N THR A 86 -2.35 -16.63 -2.12
CA THR A 86 -1.57 -16.67 -3.37
C THR A 86 -1.31 -18.14 -3.70
N GLU A 87 -0.05 -18.61 -3.67
CA GLU A 87 0.26 -20.06 -3.69
C GLU A 87 -0.23 -20.77 -2.42
N ALA A 88 -0.20 -20.06 -1.29
CA ALA A 88 -0.73 -20.53 -0.02
C ALA A 88 -1.53 -19.41 0.66
N THR A 89 -2.40 -19.82 1.58
CA THR A 89 -3.11 -18.88 2.47
C THR A 89 -2.25 -18.60 3.69
N SER A 90 -2.02 -17.32 3.95
CA SER A 90 -1.33 -16.84 5.15
C SER A 90 -2.26 -15.97 5.96
N GLN A 91 -2.14 -16.04 7.28
CA GLN A 91 -2.93 -15.22 8.20
C GLN A 91 -2.09 -14.77 9.39
N ILE A 92 -2.43 -13.61 9.93
CA ILE A 92 -1.98 -13.15 11.24
C ILE A 92 -3.20 -12.77 12.08
N LYS A 93 -3.14 -13.05 13.37
CA LYS A 93 -4.21 -12.77 14.33
C LYS A 93 -3.61 -12.01 15.52
N PHE A 94 -4.30 -10.96 15.95
CA PHE A 94 -3.93 -10.18 17.11
C PHE A 94 -5.18 -9.57 17.75
N ASP A 95 -5.05 -9.11 18.99
CA ASP A 95 -6.12 -8.43 19.71
C ASP A 95 -5.85 -6.92 19.71
N ALA A 96 -6.74 -6.16 19.08
CA ALA A 96 -6.66 -4.72 18.97
C ALA A 96 -7.23 -4.06 20.23
N LYS A 97 -6.47 -3.16 20.86
CA LYS A 97 -6.86 -2.48 22.10
C LYS A 97 -7.28 -1.03 21.82
N PRO A 98 -8.23 -0.46 22.57
CA PRO A 98 -8.65 0.93 22.39
C PRO A 98 -7.47 1.89 22.61
N GLY A 99 -7.35 2.90 21.76
CA GLY A 99 -6.28 3.90 21.81
C GLY A 99 -4.93 3.44 21.24
N GLU A 100 -4.84 2.20 20.74
CA GLU A 100 -3.60 1.64 20.19
C GLU A 100 -3.58 1.63 18.65
N GLN A 101 -2.38 1.62 18.08
CA GLN A 101 -2.14 1.44 16.65
C GLN A 101 -1.33 0.18 16.37
N TYR A 102 -1.66 -0.50 15.27
CA TYR A 102 -1.06 -1.75 14.86
C TYR A 102 -0.54 -1.66 13.44
N PHE A 103 0.65 -2.19 13.19
CA PHE A 103 1.31 -2.15 11.90
C PHE A 103 1.49 -3.56 11.36
N VAL A 104 0.70 -3.91 10.36
CA VAL A 104 0.73 -5.20 9.69
C VAL A 104 1.55 -5.06 8.41
N ARG A 105 2.78 -5.57 8.46
CA ARG A 105 3.66 -5.62 7.30
C ARG A 105 3.30 -6.81 6.42
N GLU A 106 3.11 -6.55 5.14
CA GLU A 106 2.93 -7.56 4.10
C GLU A 106 4.19 -7.67 3.25
N GLU A 107 4.68 -8.89 3.09
CA GLU A 107 5.82 -9.22 2.26
C GLU A 107 5.50 -10.40 1.33
N ILE A 108 6.05 -10.37 0.11
CA ILE A 108 6.02 -11.52 -0.78
C ILE A 108 7.34 -12.27 -0.64
N VAL A 109 7.27 -13.48 -0.10
CA VAL A 109 8.41 -14.39 0.00
C VAL A 109 8.40 -15.39 -1.15
N PRO A 110 9.55 -15.93 -1.57
CA PRO A 110 9.60 -16.96 -2.61
C PRO A 110 8.71 -18.17 -2.27
N GLY A 111 7.94 -18.63 -3.26
CA GLY A 111 7.23 -19.91 -3.23
C GLY A 111 7.83 -20.91 -4.21
N ASN A 112 7.13 -22.01 -4.47
CA ASN A 112 7.60 -23.03 -5.41
C ASN A 112 7.40 -22.61 -6.87
N ILE A 113 6.32 -21.88 -7.15
CA ILE A 113 5.93 -21.39 -8.47
C ILE A 113 5.49 -19.91 -8.39
N VAL A 114 4.69 -19.56 -7.38
CA VAL A 114 4.19 -18.20 -7.12
C VAL A 114 4.62 -17.76 -5.73
N GLY A 115 5.00 -16.49 -5.58
CA GLY A 115 5.36 -15.92 -4.27
C GLY A 115 4.21 -16.06 -3.26
N ARG A 116 4.57 -16.25 -1.99
CA ARG A 116 3.63 -16.41 -0.87
C ARG A 116 3.59 -15.13 -0.05
N VAL A 117 2.43 -14.84 0.55
CA VAL A 117 2.30 -13.72 1.46
C VAL A 117 2.88 -14.10 2.83
N HIS A 118 3.65 -13.21 3.43
CA HIS A 118 4.08 -13.28 4.82
C HIS A 118 3.61 -12.02 5.55
N PHE A 119 2.99 -12.20 6.71
CA PHE A 119 2.53 -11.10 7.55
C PHE A 119 3.35 -11.03 8.83
N THR A 120 3.76 -9.82 9.21
CA THR A 120 4.41 -9.56 10.50
C THR A 120 3.67 -8.42 11.20
N LEU A 121 3.40 -8.57 12.50
CA LEU A 121 3.00 -7.45 13.35
C LEU A 121 4.28 -6.75 13.82
N VAL A 122 4.52 -5.56 13.30
CA VAL A 122 5.78 -4.83 13.51
C VAL A 122 5.62 -3.86 14.67
N ASP A 123 6.69 -3.72 15.46
CA ASP A 123 6.81 -2.71 16.50
C ASP A 123 6.56 -1.30 15.93
N PRO A 124 5.84 -0.41 16.64
CA PRO A 124 5.53 0.93 16.15
C PRO A 124 6.74 1.77 15.72
N ASP A 125 7.87 1.68 16.40
CA ASP A 125 9.04 2.52 16.06
C ASP A 125 9.64 2.09 14.73
N THR A 126 9.87 0.78 14.56
CA THR A 126 10.33 0.19 13.29
C THR A 126 9.33 0.46 12.17
N ALA A 127 8.04 0.25 12.43
CA ALA A 127 7.01 0.39 11.41
C ALA A 127 6.88 1.83 10.90
N ARG A 128 7.00 2.84 11.76
CA ARG A 128 6.95 4.26 11.39
C ARG A 128 8.06 4.62 10.39
N GLU A 129 9.26 4.07 10.57
CA GLU A 129 10.37 4.30 9.63
C GLU A 129 10.13 3.67 8.26
N GLU A 130 9.54 2.47 8.25
CA GLU A 130 9.24 1.74 7.01
C GLU A 130 8.06 2.37 6.25
N ILE A 131 6.95 2.61 6.94
CA ILE A 131 5.70 3.11 6.35
C ILE A 131 5.81 4.58 5.90
N ALA A 132 6.71 5.38 6.48
CA ALA A 132 7.02 6.73 6.00
C ALA A 132 7.48 6.78 4.54
N LYS A 133 8.04 5.67 4.04
CA LYS A 133 8.47 5.53 2.63
C LYS A 133 7.32 5.11 1.70
N CYS A 134 6.17 4.74 2.26
CA CYS A 134 5.02 4.26 1.52
C CYS A 134 4.08 5.40 1.08
N ARG A 135 3.13 5.06 0.20
CA ARG A 135 2.07 5.95 -0.28
C ARG A 135 0.72 5.31 -0.05
N GLU A 136 -0.24 6.12 0.35
CA GLU A 136 -1.61 5.69 0.62
C GLU A 136 -2.24 5.11 -0.65
N GLN A 137 -2.86 3.95 -0.53
CA GLN A 137 -3.57 3.29 -1.61
C GLN A 137 -5.02 3.04 -1.21
N GLN A 138 -5.90 3.05 -2.21
CA GLN A 138 -7.32 2.86 -1.99
C GLN A 138 -7.63 1.41 -1.59
N PRO A 139 -8.69 1.19 -0.80
CA PRO A 139 -9.19 -0.15 -0.57
C PRO A 139 -9.52 -0.83 -1.91
N ALA A 140 -9.39 -2.15 -1.95
CA ALA A 140 -9.72 -2.90 -3.15
C ALA A 140 -11.22 -2.72 -3.42
N PRO A 141 -11.63 -2.43 -4.67
CA PRO A 141 -13.05 -2.35 -4.99
C PRO A 141 -13.72 -3.67 -4.63
N ASP A 142 -14.92 -3.58 -4.07
CA ASP A 142 -15.77 -4.73 -3.79
C ASP A 142 -15.95 -5.50 -5.10
N SER A 143 -15.56 -6.77 -5.11
CA SER A 143 -15.68 -7.61 -6.32
C SER A 143 -17.13 -7.87 -6.74
N ASP A 144 -18.10 -7.47 -5.91
CA ASP A 144 -19.54 -7.59 -6.14
C ASP A 144 -20.21 -6.25 -6.53
N ALA A 145 -19.47 -5.15 -6.62
CA ALA A 145 -20.00 -3.90 -7.13
C ALA A 145 -20.23 -3.99 -8.65
N PRO A 146 -21.42 -3.62 -9.17
CA PRO A 146 -21.67 -3.64 -10.61
C PRO A 146 -20.68 -2.72 -11.33
N ARG A 147 -20.03 -3.25 -12.36
CA ARG A 147 -19.09 -2.53 -13.25
C ARG A 147 -19.83 -1.65 -14.24
#